data_AF-A0A957TSY8-F1
#
_entry.id   AF-A0A957TSY8-F1
#
_cell.length_a   1.000
_cell.length_b   1.000
_cell.length_c   1.000
_cell.angle_alpha   90.00
_cell.angle_beta   90.00
_cell.angle_gamma   90.00
#
_symmetry.space_group_name_H-M   'P 1'
#
loop_
_entity.id
_entity.type
_entity.pdbx_description
1 polymer ?
#
loop_
_entity_poly.entity_id
_entity_poly.type
_entity_poly.pdbx_seq_one_letter_code
_entity_poly.pdbx_strand_id
1 'polypeptide(L)'
;MQSILSRVFTALLCLLFASILFIPPSIISTAQATSPRSTNLQSASANELLVFHVNRAVTTRDRGFPRDDPPQTEANGDWTTPVNFAEGTLHYRVQVRSQPEVQDMRLQFCVWQDEFVLENCGTLMPVSGASGTVVTWDQPVKQMWKLNGQSIDWSRPRQRYAL
;
A
#
# COMPACT_ATOMS: atom_id res chain seq x y z
N MET A 1 -74.23 -45.93 12.42
CA MET A 1 -73.69 -46.37 13.72
C MET A 1 -72.97 -45.17 14.32
N GLN A 2 -73.57 -44.28 15.14
CA GLN A 2 -73.98 -44.44 16.56
C GLN A 2 -72.90 -45.20 17.36
N SER A 3 -72.24 -44.71 18.42
CA SER A 3 -72.68 -44.01 19.64
C SER A 3 -71.56 -43.08 20.19
N ILE A 4 -71.77 -41.91 20.80
CA ILE A 4 -72.57 -41.49 21.98
C ILE A 4 -71.93 -41.86 23.35
N LEU A 5 -71.57 -40.77 24.07
CA LEU A 5 -71.55 -40.50 25.52
C LEU A 5 -70.45 -41.05 26.46
N SER A 6 -69.72 -40.11 27.12
CA SER A 6 -69.86 -39.86 28.57
C SER A 6 -69.27 -38.47 28.91
N ARG A 7 -70.09 -37.43 29.15
CA ARG A 7 -70.55 -36.87 30.45
C ARG A 7 -69.49 -36.06 31.20
N VAL A 8 -69.72 -34.92 31.88
CA VAL A 8 -70.68 -33.79 31.96
C VAL A 8 -69.93 -32.77 32.88
N PHE A 9 -70.34 -31.49 32.85
CA PHE A 9 -70.18 -30.45 33.89
C PHE A 9 -68.94 -29.56 33.82
N THR A 10 -68.97 -28.23 34.03
CA THR A 10 -69.92 -27.10 33.93
C THR A 10 -69.21 -25.94 34.64
N ALA A 11 -69.29 -24.74 34.05
CA ALA A 11 -69.29 -23.41 34.68
C ALA A 11 -67.98 -22.61 34.94
N LEU A 12 -68.24 -21.29 34.87
CA LEU A 12 -67.53 -20.09 35.34
C LEU A 12 -66.51 -19.49 34.36
N LEU A 13 -66.85 -18.49 33.52
CA LEU A 13 -67.34 -17.12 33.79
C LEU A 13 -66.28 -16.20 34.39
N CYS A 14 -66.19 -14.99 33.80
CA CYS A 14 -65.58 -13.75 34.29
C CYS A 14 -64.12 -13.45 33.91
N LEU A 15 -64.00 -12.63 32.87
CA LEU A 15 -63.53 -11.24 32.91
C LEU A 15 -62.16 -10.92 33.55
N LEU A 16 -61.45 -10.05 32.80
CA LEU A 16 -60.34 -9.17 33.19
C LEU A 16 -58.94 -9.81 33.12
N PHE A 17 -58.10 -9.33 32.22
CA PHE A 17 -57.21 -8.20 32.52
C PHE A 17 -56.48 -7.75 31.24
N ALA A 18 -56.55 -6.45 31.00
CA ALA A 18 -55.74 -5.75 30.02
C ALA A 18 -54.26 -5.90 30.36
N SER A 19 -53.42 -6.17 29.36
CA SER A 19 -51.98 -5.94 29.44
C SER A 19 -51.45 -5.74 28.02
N ILE A 20 -51.40 -4.47 27.65
CA ILE A 20 -50.71 -3.94 26.46
C ILE A 20 -49.23 -4.28 26.62
N LEU A 21 -48.73 -5.24 25.85
CA LEU A 21 -47.29 -5.47 25.73
C LEU A 21 -46.71 -4.45 24.76
N PHE A 22 -46.14 -3.41 25.37
CA PHE A 22 -45.26 -2.41 24.77
C PHE A 22 -44.03 -3.15 24.22
N ILE A 23 -43.93 -3.31 22.89
CA ILE A 23 -42.74 -3.84 22.24
C ILE A 23 -41.81 -2.65 21.97
N PRO A 24 -40.63 -2.53 22.62
CA PRO A 24 -39.65 -1.54 22.21
C PRO A 24 -39.03 -1.97 20.88
N PRO A 25 -38.87 -1.06 19.90
CA PRO A 25 -38.14 -1.40 18.68
C PRO A 25 -36.68 -1.64 19.03
N SER A 26 -36.22 -2.88 18.82
CA SER A 26 -34.80 -3.22 18.83
C SER A 26 -34.09 -2.40 17.74
N ILE A 27 -33.24 -1.46 18.17
CA ILE A 27 -32.37 -0.72 17.26
C ILE A 27 -31.35 -1.71 16.69
N ILE A 28 -31.58 -2.16 15.47
CA ILE A 28 -30.58 -2.90 14.69
C ILE A 28 -29.48 -1.89 14.34
N SER A 29 -28.44 -1.85 15.16
CA SER A 29 -27.23 -1.09 14.86
C SER A 29 -26.44 -1.88 13.81
N THR A 30 -26.57 -1.49 12.54
CA THR A 30 -25.68 -1.95 11.47
C THR A 30 -24.28 -1.44 11.77
N ALA A 31 -23.43 -2.29 12.33
CA ALA A 31 -21.99 -2.04 12.39
C ALA A 31 -21.45 -1.98 10.96
N GLN A 32 -21.27 -0.78 10.43
CA GLN A 32 -20.48 -0.57 9.22
C GLN A 32 -19.05 -1.00 9.53
N ALA A 33 -18.57 -2.00 8.77
CA ALA A 33 -17.17 -2.37 8.76
C ALA A 33 -16.36 -1.18 8.22
N THR A 34 -15.86 -0.35 9.11
CA THR A 34 -14.85 0.66 8.78
C THR A 34 -13.58 -0.09 8.41
N SER A 35 -13.35 -0.26 7.11
CA SER A 35 -12.03 -0.54 6.56
C SER A 35 -11.05 0.45 7.20
N PRO A 36 -9.87 0.03 7.70
CA PRO A 36 -8.85 0.99 8.09
C PRO A 36 -8.46 1.76 6.83
N ARG A 37 -9.04 2.95 6.70
CA ARG A 37 -8.58 3.99 5.80
C ARG A 37 -7.09 4.10 6.02
N SER A 38 -6.33 3.79 4.97
CA SER A 38 -4.89 4.01 4.85
C SER A 38 -4.51 5.20 5.69
N THR A 39 -3.86 4.94 6.83
CA THR A 39 -3.38 6.00 7.70
C THR A 39 -2.49 6.88 6.86
N ASN A 40 -2.98 8.10 6.70
CA ASN A 40 -2.27 9.22 6.14
C ASN A 40 -0.81 9.18 6.64
N LEU A 41 0.15 8.86 5.76
CA LEU A 41 1.61 8.87 6.01
C LEU A 41 2.13 10.32 6.17
N GLN A 42 1.25 11.25 6.47
CA GLN A 42 1.56 12.66 6.62
C GLN A 42 1.57 12.98 8.10
N SER A 43 2.69 12.63 8.73
CA SER A 43 3.05 13.10 10.06
C SER A 43 4.22 14.07 9.94
N ALA A 44 4.04 15.23 10.56
CA ALA A 44 4.90 16.40 10.63
C ALA A 44 6.43 16.16 10.61
N SER A 45 7.16 17.06 9.94
CA SER A 45 8.64 17.19 9.95
C SER A 45 9.45 16.02 9.40
N ALA A 46 8.93 15.29 8.41
CA ALA A 46 9.61 14.11 7.91
C ALA A 46 10.94 14.45 7.22
N ASN A 47 12.05 14.16 7.90
CA ASN A 47 13.41 14.13 7.32
C ASN A 47 13.59 12.97 6.32
N GLU A 48 12.52 12.23 6.01
CA GLU A 48 12.51 11.09 5.11
C GLU A 48 11.36 11.21 4.11
N LEU A 49 11.61 10.76 2.89
CA LEU A 49 10.66 10.75 1.79
C LEU A 49 10.58 9.33 1.24
N LEU A 50 9.36 8.77 1.13
CA LEU A 50 9.17 7.51 0.43
C LEU A 50 9.30 7.76 -1.08
N VAL A 51 10.43 7.37 -1.67
CA VAL A 51 10.72 7.66 -3.08
C VAL A 51 10.01 6.70 -4.02
N PHE A 52 10.10 5.40 -3.76
CA PHE A 52 9.62 4.35 -4.64
C PHE A 52 9.23 3.11 -3.83
N HIS A 53 8.06 2.53 -4.11
CA HIS A 53 7.58 1.35 -3.40
C HIS A 53 6.84 0.40 -4.34
N VAL A 54 7.24 -0.87 -4.32
CA VAL A 54 6.60 -1.93 -5.11
C VAL A 54 6.28 -3.09 -4.19
N ASN A 55 4.99 -3.29 -3.92
CA ASN A 55 4.49 -4.42 -3.13
C ASN A 55 3.42 -5.18 -3.93
N ARG A 56 3.83 -5.63 -5.11
CA ARG A 56 3.04 -6.46 -6.03
C ARG A 56 3.98 -7.42 -6.77
N ALA A 57 3.42 -8.39 -7.46
CA ALA A 57 4.20 -9.22 -8.39
C ALA A 57 4.80 -8.34 -9.50
N VAL A 58 6.07 -8.58 -9.82
CA VAL A 58 6.73 -8.07 -11.03
C VAL A 58 6.41 -9.05 -12.17
N THR A 59 5.97 -8.52 -13.29
CA THR A 59 5.43 -9.28 -14.43
C THR A 59 6.18 -8.95 -15.71
N THR A 60 5.88 -9.67 -16.79
CA THR A 60 6.44 -9.37 -18.12
C THR A 60 6.10 -7.95 -18.61
N ARG A 61 4.99 -7.35 -18.15
CA ARG A 61 4.66 -5.94 -18.46
C ARG A 61 5.66 -4.95 -17.87
N ASP A 62 6.27 -5.30 -16.73
CA ASP A 62 7.30 -4.47 -16.11
C ASP A 62 8.59 -4.48 -16.94
N ARG A 63 8.76 -5.45 -17.86
CA ARG A 63 9.97 -5.68 -18.67
C ARG A 63 11.20 -6.02 -17.82
N GLY A 64 10.99 -6.81 -16.77
CA GLY A 64 12.03 -7.28 -15.86
C GLY A 64 12.08 -6.52 -14.55
N PHE A 65 11.86 -5.20 -14.58
CA PHE A 65 11.91 -4.37 -13.38
C PHE A 65 10.74 -3.38 -13.29
N PRO A 66 10.18 -3.18 -12.09
CA PRO A 66 9.07 -2.26 -11.89
C PRO A 66 9.50 -0.82 -12.13
N ARG A 67 8.58 -0.03 -12.68
CA ARG A 67 8.77 1.37 -13.05
C ARG A 67 7.60 2.19 -12.54
N ASP A 68 7.87 3.46 -12.23
CA ASP A 68 6.89 4.49 -11.90
C ASP A 68 7.11 5.68 -12.84
N ASP A 69 6.15 5.93 -13.73
CA ASP A 69 6.24 6.87 -14.86
C ASP A 69 4.84 7.49 -15.14
N PRO A 70 4.59 8.73 -14.68
CA PRO A 70 5.46 9.53 -13.83
C PRO A 70 5.53 8.98 -12.39
N PRO A 71 6.58 9.32 -11.61
CA PRO A 71 6.62 8.98 -10.21
C PRO A 71 5.43 9.51 -9.40
N GLN A 72 5.11 8.83 -8.29
CA GLN A 72 4.10 9.27 -7.31
C GLN A 72 4.29 10.75 -6.92
N THR A 73 3.19 11.49 -6.86
CA THR A 73 3.17 12.95 -6.68
C THR A 73 3.99 13.42 -5.49
N GLU A 74 3.91 12.71 -4.37
CA GLU A 74 4.60 13.02 -3.13
C GLU A 74 6.13 12.95 -3.27
N ALA A 75 6.63 12.07 -4.15
CA ALA A 75 8.06 11.87 -4.39
C ALA A 75 8.57 12.55 -5.67
N ASN A 76 7.70 13.21 -6.44
CA ASN A 76 8.02 13.79 -7.74
C ASN A 76 8.13 15.33 -7.74
N GLY A 77 8.26 15.93 -6.56
CA GLY A 77 8.39 17.39 -6.38
C GLY A 77 9.83 17.87 -6.26
N ASP A 78 10.01 19.12 -5.83
CA ASP A 78 11.32 19.68 -5.51
C ASP A 78 11.95 18.93 -4.32
N TRP A 79 13.13 18.33 -4.51
CA TRP A 79 13.87 17.64 -3.45
C TRP A 79 14.86 18.55 -2.71
N THR A 80 14.90 19.84 -3.03
CA THR A 80 15.76 20.84 -2.41
C THR A 80 15.01 21.66 -1.35
N THR A 81 13.67 21.62 -1.35
CA THR A 81 12.80 22.37 -0.43
C THR A 81 11.51 21.58 -0.12
N PRO A 82 10.92 21.71 1.08
CA PRO A 82 11.40 22.44 2.25
C PRO A 82 12.54 21.72 2.99
N VAL A 83 12.75 20.44 2.71
CA VAL A 83 13.87 19.62 3.20
C VAL A 83 14.72 19.24 2.01
N ASN A 84 16.04 19.39 2.12
CA ASN A 84 16.96 19.12 1.03
C ASN A 84 17.33 17.63 0.94
N PHE A 85 16.39 16.81 0.46
CA PHE A 85 16.59 15.39 0.16
C PHE A 85 17.64 15.15 -0.93
N ALA A 86 17.92 16.13 -1.80
CA ALA A 86 18.94 16.02 -2.84
C ALA A 86 20.38 15.90 -2.28
N GLU A 87 20.60 16.28 -1.02
CA GLU A 87 21.87 16.06 -0.30
C GLU A 87 21.82 14.85 0.64
N GLY A 88 20.69 14.16 0.70
CA GLY A 88 20.47 13.03 1.59
C GLY A 88 21.01 11.70 1.05
N THR A 89 20.51 10.64 1.68
CA THR A 89 20.85 9.25 1.37
C THR A 89 19.57 8.50 1.02
N LEU A 90 19.58 7.78 -0.10
CA LEU A 90 18.54 6.83 -0.44
C LEU A 90 18.80 5.53 0.33
N HIS A 91 17.82 5.13 1.12
CA HIS A 91 17.83 3.87 1.87
C HIS A 91 17.00 2.83 1.13
N TYR A 92 17.62 1.72 0.74
CA TYR A 92 16.97 0.67 -0.02
C TYR A 92 16.72 -0.57 0.83
N ARG A 93 15.59 -1.22 0.56
CA ARG A 93 15.30 -2.56 1.04
C ARG A 93 14.58 -3.34 -0.05
N VAL A 94 15.19 -4.43 -0.49
CA VAL A 94 14.58 -5.37 -1.43
C VAL A 94 14.36 -6.70 -0.72
N GLN A 95 13.19 -7.28 -0.94
CA GLN A 95 12.86 -8.62 -0.49
C GLN A 95 12.38 -9.46 -1.66
N VAL A 96 13.09 -10.53 -1.97
CA VAL A 96 12.67 -11.53 -2.95
C VAL A 96 11.73 -12.51 -2.24
N ARG A 97 10.44 -12.45 -2.59
CA ARG A 97 9.44 -13.41 -2.08
C ARG A 97 9.52 -14.73 -2.83
N SER A 98 9.61 -14.67 -4.15
CA SER A 98 9.81 -15.81 -5.03
C SER A 98 10.19 -15.32 -6.43
N GLN A 99 10.79 -16.19 -7.23
CA GLN A 99 10.99 -16.02 -8.67
C GLN A 99 10.53 -17.30 -9.39
N PRO A 100 10.02 -17.20 -10.64
CA PRO A 100 9.67 -18.39 -11.44
C PRO A 100 10.87 -19.31 -11.67
N GLU A 101 12.03 -18.71 -11.91
CA GLU A 101 13.32 -19.38 -12.00
C GLU A 101 14.29 -18.63 -11.08
N VAL A 102 14.89 -19.34 -10.13
CA VAL A 102 15.81 -18.74 -9.16
C VAL A 102 17.12 -18.41 -9.87
N GLN A 103 17.44 -17.13 -9.95
CA GLN A 103 18.70 -16.66 -10.54
C GLN A 103 19.25 -15.46 -9.76
N ASP A 104 20.56 -15.34 -9.71
CA ASP A 104 21.19 -14.14 -9.16
C ASP A 104 20.98 -12.97 -10.12
N MET A 105 20.71 -11.80 -9.55
CA MET A 105 20.42 -10.58 -10.28
C MET A 105 21.23 -9.40 -9.73
N ARG A 106 21.25 -8.32 -10.49
CA ARG A 106 21.77 -7.02 -10.04
C ARG A 106 20.66 -6.00 -10.19
N LEU A 107 20.38 -5.27 -9.13
CA LEU A 107 19.33 -4.24 -9.08
C LEU A 107 19.97 -2.86 -9.05
N GLN A 108 19.36 -1.89 -9.72
CA GLN A 108 19.87 -0.52 -9.74
C GLN A 108 18.71 0.45 -9.81
N PHE A 109 18.60 1.31 -8.81
CA PHE A 109 17.63 2.38 -8.87
C PHE A 109 18.12 3.52 -9.75
N CYS A 110 17.30 3.96 -10.69
CA CYS A 110 17.59 5.05 -11.61
C CYS A 110 16.43 6.04 -11.69
N VAL A 111 16.79 7.29 -11.97
CA VAL A 111 15.91 8.44 -12.04
C VAL A 111 16.13 9.16 -13.36
N TRP A 112 15.05 9.40 -14.12
CA TRP A 112 15.12 10.09 -15.40
C TRP A 112 14.33 11.41 -15.40
N GLN A 113 14.82 12.36 -16.18
CA GLN A 113 14.22 13.68 -16.38
C GLN A 113 14.41 14.14 -17.84
N ASP A 114 13.60 15.10 -18.28
CA ASP A 114 13.66 15.75 -19.60
C ASP A 114 13.67 14.74 -20.76
N GLU A 115 12.60 13.96 -20.88
CA GLU A 115 12.47 12.95 -21.96
C GLU A 115 13.65 11.96 -22.04
N PHE A 116 14.16 11.57 -20.87
CA PHE A 116 15.29 10.63 -20.70
C PHE A 116 16.67 11.20 -21.13
N VAL A 117 16.78 12.52 -21.32
CA VAL A 117 18.07 13.18 -21.61
C VAL A 117 18.96 13.23 -20.37
N LEU A 118 18.36 13.35 -19.18
CA LEU A 118 19.07 13.34 -17.90
C LEU A 118 18.73 12.08 -17.12
N GLU A 119 19.77 11.48 -16.53
CA GLU A 119 19.64 10.26 -15.73
C GLU A 119 20.65 10.24 -14.59
N ASN A 120 20.16 9.91 -13.39
CA ASN A 120 20.99 9.57 -12.25
C ASN A 120 20.70 8.14 -11.80
N CYS A 121 21.74 7.34 -11.58
CA CYS A 121 21.59 5.96 -11.10
C CYS A 121 22.40 5.68 -9.85
N GLY A 122 21.84 4.87 -8.95
CA GLY A 122 22.54 4.36 -7.78
C GLY A 122 23.52 3.26 -8.11
N THR A 123 24.06 2.65 -7.06
CA THR A 123 24.95 1.49 -7.15
C THR A 123 24.21 0.26 -7.66
N LEU A 124 24.84 -0.54 -8.54
CA LEU A 124 24.37 -1.87 -8.90
C LEU A 124 24.58 -2.82 -7.73
N MET A 125 23.50 -3.35 -7.17
CA MET A 125 23.57 -4.23 -6.01
C MET A 125 23.28 -5.69 -6.38
N PRO A 126 24.17 -6.63 -6.03
CA PRO A 126 23.91 -8.05 -6.22
C PRO A 126 22.80 -8.51 -5.26
N VAL A 127 21.83 -9.25 -5.79
CA VAL A 127 20.71 -9.82 -5.03
C VAL A 127 20.48 -11.24 -5.50
N SER A 128 20.43 -12.19 -4.57
CA SER A 128 20.08 -13.56 -4.93
C SER A 128 18.58 -13.69 -5.20
N GLY A 129 18.21 -14.42 -6.25
CA GLY A 129 16.81 -14.74 -6.57
C GLY A 129 16.16 -15.76 -5.64
N ALA A 130 16.89 -16.30 -4.66
CA ALA A 130 16.35 -17.24 -3.70
C ALA A 130 15.20 -16.62 -2.89
N SER A 131 14.15 -17.42 -2.66
CA SER A 131 13.01 -17.03 -1.84
C SER A 131 13.45 -16.66 -0.42
N GLY A 132 12.98 -15.52 0.07
CA GLY A 132 13.30 -15.00 1.40
C GLY A 132 14.54 -14.11 1.45
N THR A 133 15.29 -13.95 0.35
CA THR A 133 16.42 -13.02 0.27
C THR A 133 15.96 -11.61 0.63
N VAL A 134 16.68 -10.97 1.57
CA VAL A 134 16.52 -9.55 1.92
C VAL A 134 17.87 -8.89 1.79
N VAL A 135 17.94 -7.80 1.04
CA VAL A 135 19.14 -6.98 0.89
C VAL A 135 18.77 -5.53 1.19
N THR A 136 19.64 -4.87 1.94
CA THR A 136 19.55 -3.44 2.24
C THR A 136 20.86 -2.77 1.88
N TRP A 137 20.78 -1.54 1.38
CA TRP A 137 21.95 -0.73 1.10
C TRP A 137 21.57 0.74 1.08
N ASP A 138 22.59 1.60 1.09
CA ASP A 138 22.45 3.05 1.09
C ASP A 138 23.15 3.64 -0.13
N GLN A 139 22.60 4.73 -0.66
CA GLN A 139 23.21 5.52 -1.74
C GLN A 139 23.12 7.01 -1.42
N PRO A 140 24.24 7.70 -1.17
CA PRO A 140 24.24 9.15 -1.14
C PRO A 140 23.78 9.70 -2.51
N VAL A 141 22.78 10.58 -2.52
CA VAL A 141 22.18 11.10 -3.77
C VAL A 141 23.24 11.80 -4.63
N LYS A 142 24.13 12.56 -3.99
CA LYS A 142 25.24 13.26 -4.68
C LYS A 142 26.24 12.34 -5.37
N GLN A 143 26.32 11.08 -4.96
CA GLN A 143 27.26 10.08 -5.49
C GLN A 143 26.62 9.17 -6.55
N MET A 144 25.35 9.39 -6.90
CA MET A 144 24.73 8.66 -8.00
C MET A 144 25.50 8.93 -9.30
N TRP A 145 25.66 7.89 -10.11
CA TRP A 145 26.17 8.00 -11.47
C TRP A 145 25.27 8.91 -12.28
N LYS A 146 25.85 9.62 -13.26
CA LYS A 146 25.20 10.66 -14.06
C LYS A 146 25.41 10.35 -15.53
N LEU A 147 24.34 10.27 -16.30
CA LEU A 147 24.45 10.13 -17.75
C LEU A 147 25.20 11.33 -18.33
N ASN A 148 26.23 11.04 -19.12
CA ASN A 148 27.13 12.06 -19.70
C ASN A 148 27.78 13.01 -18.67
N GLY A 149 27.88 12.59 -17.41
CA GLY A 149 28.42 13.42 -16.32
C GLY A 149 27.49 14.54 -15.85
N GLN A 150 26.29 14.66 -16.41
CA GLN A 150 25.31 15.68 -16.07
C GLN A 150 24.26 15.12 -15.10
N SER A 151 24.11 15.76 -13.94
CA SER A 151 23.06 15.38 -12.99
C SER A 151 21.70 15.87 -13.48
N ILE A 152 20.64 15.15 -13.11
CA ILE A 152 19.28 15.68 -13.11
C ILE A 152 19.21 16.94 -12.23
N ASP A 153 18.21 17.75 -12.51
CA ASP A 153 17.79 18.87 -11.66
C ASP A 153 16.82 18.37 -10.59
N TRP A 154 17.32 18.30 -9.36
CA TRP A 154 16.59 17.82 -8.19
C TRP A 154 15.44 18.75 -7.77
N SER A 155 15.37 19.98 -8.30
CA SER A 155 14.28 20.93 -8.01
C SER A 155 13.05 20.76 -8.91
N ARG A 156 13.18 19.99 -10.00
CA ARG A 156 12.11 19.80 -10.98
C ARG A 156 11.54 18.38 -10.93
N PRO A 157 10.29 18.18 -11.39
CA PRO A 157 9.72 16.83 -11.51
C PRO A 157 10.53 15.92 -12.42
N ARG A 158 10.36 14.62 -12.20
CA ARG A 158 11.02 13.54 -12.94
C ARG A 158 10.02 12.85 -13.84
N GLN A 159 10.57 12.26 -14.89
CA GLN A 159 9.82 11.46 -15.85
C GLN A 159 9.61 10.05 -15.32
N ARG A 160 10.62 9.46 -14.65
CA ARG A 160 10.57 8.05 -14.24
C ARG A 160 11.46 7.73 -13.05
N TYR A 161 10.99 6.81 -12.22
CA TYR A 161 11.79 6.00 -11.30
C TYR A 161 11.73 4.53 -11.71
N ALA A 162 12.87 3.82 -11.68
CA ALA A 162 12.93 2.39 -11.96
C ALA A 162 13.99 1.70 -11.10
N LEU A 163 13.84 0.39 -10.91
CA LEU A 163 14.79 -0.51 -10.24
C LEU A 163 15.55 -1.40 -11.24
#